data_AF-A0AAV2AA52-F1
#
_entry.id   AF-A0AAV2AA52-F1
#
_cell.length_a   1.000
_cell.length_b   1.000
_cell.length_c   1.000
_cell.angle_alpha   90.00
_cell.angle_beta   90.00
_cell.angle_gamma   90.00
#
_symmetry.space_group_name_H-M   'P 1'
#
loop_
_entity.id
_entity.type
_entity.pdbx_description
1 polymer ?
#
loop_
_entity_poly.entity_id
_entity_poly.type
_entity_poly.pdbx_seq_one_letter_code
_entity_poly.pdbx_strand_id
1 'polypeptide(L)'
;MVDDLYIQADETDIVPEKERTGCWHGCMRSIKGVWATRQMAGTGETDREWYVKTTIKELVIYLVFLTVLCILTFGMMSPNMYYLTKVISELFLESPYEDTRNNVKGSTQIIDFWRFEQYVMHDCLFWEKWYDNDGTPTLQEDRNVLYENRLLGSPRLRMLRVRNDSCVVHDDFKSSISECYDVYSPQVEDKRPFGVLNGTAWNYFSERELGGSSHWGLLSTYSGAGSYADLGTSQNESKTVMTFLKENLWISRATRAVFLDFTVYNANLNLFCIAK
;
A
#
# COMPACT_ATOMS: atom_id res chain seq x y z
N MET A 1 4.88 63.85 5.55
CA MET A 1 4.78 63.44 4.14
C MET A 1 5.36 62.03 4.08
N VAL A 2 4.61 60.97 4.33
CA VAL A 2 3.27 60.64 3.80
C VAL A 2 2.42 60.03 4.91
N ASP A 3 1.14 60.36 4.88
CA ASP A 3 0.11 60.16 5.89
C ASP A 3 -0.31 58.71 6.14
N ASP A 4 -0.74 58.48 7.37
CA ASP A 4 -1.54 57.37 7.85
C ASP A 4 -2.81 57.17 7.00
N LEU A 5 -3.03 55.94 6.53
CA LEU A 5 -4.31 55.52 5.96
C LEU A 5 -4.70 54.15 6.54
N TYR A 6 -4.88 54.11 7.86
CA TYR A 6 -5.80 53.16 8.46
C TYR A 6 -7.20 53.56 7.99
N ILE A 7 -7.78 52.77 7.09
CA ILE A 7 -9.21 52.84 6.78
C ILE A 7 -9.94 52.42 8.05
N GLN A 8 -10.28 53.41 8.85
CA GLN A 8 -11.23 53.31 9.93
C GLN A 8 -12.56 52.97 9.27
N ALA A 9 -12.96 51.70 9.32
CA ALA A 9 -14.28 51.28 8.86
C ALA A 9 -15.30 52.07 9.67
N ASP A 10 -16.02 52.94 8.98
CA ASP A 10 -17.01 53.83 9.56
C ASP A 10 -18.09 52.98 10.23
N GLU A 11 -18.34 53.23 11.52
CA GLU A 11 -19.28 52.48 12.36
C GLU A 11 -20.75 52.66 11.88
N THR A 12 -20.95 53.52 10.88
CA THR A 12 -22.21 53.85 10.21
C THR A 12 -22.64 52.80 9.16
N ASP A 13 -21.74 51.92 8.70
CA ASP A 13 -22.06 50.87 7.71
C ASP A 13 -22.40 49.50 8.35
N ILE A 14 -22.33 49.38 9.68
CA ILE A 14 -22.73 48.17 10.39
C ILE A 14 -24.19 48.29 10.80
N VAL A 15 -25.10 47.87 9.92
CA VAL A 15 -26.54 47.82 10.22
C VAL A 15 -26.75 47.00 11.50
N PRO A 16 -27.36 47.59 12.56
CA PRO A 16 -27.60 46.93 13.83
C PRO A 16 -28.50 45.69 13.62
N GLU A 17 -28.31 44.64 14.40
CA GLU A 17 -28.96 43.33 14.18
C GLU A 17 -30.50 43.38 14.09
N LYS A 18 -31.12 44.43 14.66
CA LYS A 18 -32.57 44.70 14.59
C LYS A 18 -33.07 45.24 13.25
N GLU A 19 -32.23 45.83 12.39
CA GLU A 19 -32.66 46.56 11.19
C GLU A 19 -32.33 45.85 9.87
N ARG A 20 -31.78 44.64 9.92
CA ARG A 20 -31.50 43.84 8.72
C ARG A 20 -32.80 43.24 8.15
N THR A 21 -33.52 43.99 7.32
CA THR A 21 -34.81 43.56 6.72
C THR A 21 -34.71 43.17 5.24
N GLY A 22 -33.55 42.67 4.81
CA GLY A 22 -33.35 42.13 3.46
C GLY A 22 -33.80 40.67 3.33
N CYS A 23 -34.24 40.26 2.13
CA CYS A 23 -34.57 38.87 1.80
C CYS A 23 -33.40 37.90 2.12
N TRP A 24 -32.16 38.36 1.93
CA TRP A 24 -30.93 37.65 2.31
C TRP A 24 -30.81 37.43 3.83
N HIS A 25 -31.23 38.41 4.64
CA HIS A 25 -31.21 38.28 6.11
C HIS A 25 -32.29 37.32 6.61
N GLY A 26 -33.49 37.33 6.01
CA GLY A 26 -34.54 36.34 6.30
C GLY A 26 -34.12 34.91 5.96
N CYS A 27 -33.43 34.74 4.82
CA CYS A 27 -32.84 33.46 4.42
C CYS A 27 -31.74 33.01 5.39
N MET A 28 -30.79 33.89 5.73
CA MET A 28 -29.72 33.59 6.72
C MET A 28 -30.26 33.30 8.12
N ARG A 29 -31.33 33.98 8.57
CA ARG A 29 -31.98 33.72 9.86
C ARG A 29 -32.69 32.36 9.87
N SER A 30 -33.33 32.00 8.76
CA SER A 30 -33.95 30.68 8.58
C SER A 30 -32.88 29.58 8.59
N ILE A 31 -31.75 29.78 7.91
CA ILE A 31 -30.60 28.88 7.94
C ILE A 31 -30.03 28.79 9.37
N LYS A 32 -29.78 29.90 10.07
CA LYS A 32 -29.30 29.89 11.46
C LYS A 32 -30.26 29.16 12.42
N GLY A 33 -31.58 29.32 12.26
CA GLY A 33 -32.59 28.57 13.03
C GLY A 33 -32.65 27.08 12.65
N VAL A 34 -32.34 26.74 11.40
CA VAL A 34 -32.19 25.35 10.92
C VAL A 34 -30.91 24.70 11.45
N TRP A 35 -29.86 25.47 11.76
CA TRP A 35 -28.60 24.95 12.30
C TRP A 35 -28.40 25.19 13.81
N ALA A 36 -29.41 25.70 14.51
CA ALA A 36 -29.38 25.82 15.97
C ALA A 36 -29.31 24.43 16.60
N THR A 37 -28.26 24.18 17.39
CA THR A 37 -28.05 22.92 18.10
C THR A 37 -28.46 23.05 19.56
N ARG A 38 -28.71 21.91 20.21
CA ARG A 38 -28.96 21.82 21.66
C ARG A 38 -27.87 22.51 22.48
N GLN A 39 -26.63 22.51 22.00
CA GLN A 39 -25.47 23.12 22.68
C GLN A 39 -25.47 24.66 22.61
N MET A 40 -26.28 25.27 21.75
CA MET A 40 -26.46 26.72 21.67
C MET A 40 -27.59 27.23 22.58
N ALA A 41 -28.16 26.38 23.44
CA ALA A 41 -29.17 26.78 24.41
C ALA A 41 -28.56 27.73 25.47
N GLY A 42 -29.04 28.97 25.50
CA GLY A 42 -28.65 29.95 26.53
C GLY A 42 -29.15 29.55 27.92
N THR A 43 -28.45 30.00 28.95
CA THR A 43 -28.63 29.71 30.39
C THR A 43 -29.90 30.32 31.04
N GLY A 44 -31.03 30.36 30.34
CA GLY A 44 -32.34 30.76 30.88
C GLY A 44 -33.36 29.67 30.64
N GLU A 45 -34.29 29.45 31.59
CA GLU A 45 -35.33 28.41 31.57
C GLU A 45 -35.90 28.14 30.17
N THR A 46 -35.33 27.15 29.48
CA THR A 46 -35.70 26.82 28.10
C THR A 46 -36.97 26.00 28.09
N ASP A 47 -37.99 26.45 27.35
CA ASP A 47 -39.22 25.72 27.08
C ASP A 47 -38.91 24.26 26.68
N ARG A 48 -39.47 23.30 27.43
CA ARG A 48 -39.29 21.85 27.20
C ARG A 48 -39.61 21.45 25.76
N GLU A 49 -40.57 22.15 25.13
CA GLU A 49 -40.94 21.94 23.74
C GLU A 49 -39.84 22.28 22.74
N TRP A 50 -39.07 23.36 22.97
CA TRP A 50 -37.98 23.77 22.09
C TRP A 50 -36.83 22.75 22.13
N TYR A 51 -36.52 22.25 23.32
CA TYR A 51 -35.52 21.19 23.50
C TYR A 51 -35.92 19.92 22.74
N VAL A 52 -37.17 19.46 22.89
CA VAL A 52 -37.68 18.25 22.21
C VAL A 52 -37.72 18.42 20.69
N LYS A 53 -38.17 19.58 20.17
CA LYS A 53 -38.18 19.84 18.72
C LYS A 53 -36.76 19.89 18.13
N THR A 54 -35.82 20.48 18.86
CA THR A 54 -34.41 20.57 18.42
C THR A 54 -33.73 19.20 18.43
N THR A 55 -33.95 18.38 19.46
CA THR A 55 -33.37 17.02 19.52
C THR A 55 -33.93 16.08 18.47
N ILE A 56 -35.24 16.14 18.17
CA ILE A 56 -35.85 15.35 17.08
C ILE A 56 -35.27 15.76 15.72
N LYS A 57 -35.10 17.06 15.48
CA LYS A 57 -34.50 17.58 14.26
C LYS A 57 -33.03 17.17 14.11
N GLU A 58 -32.24 17.25 15.19
CA GLU A 58 -30.88 16.72 15.21
C GLU A 58 -30.86 15.22 14.91
N LEU A 59 -31.76 14.44 15.53
CA LEU A 59 -31.88 13.00 15.27
C LEU A 59 -32.17 12.70 13.79
N VAL A 60 -33.07 13.44 13.15
CA VAL A 60 -33.36 13.28 11.71
C VAL A 60 -32.13 13.59 10.85
N ILE A 61 -31.40 14.66 11.18
CA ILE A 61 -30.16 15.01 10.46
C ILE A 61 -29.11 13.91 10.64
N TYR A 62 -28.94 13.36 11.85
CA TYR A 62 -28.03 12.24 12.10
C TYR A 62 -28.46 10.96 11.39
N LEU A 63 -29.77 10.67 11.30
CA LEU A 63 -30.27 9.52 10.55
C LEU A 63 -29.98 9.66 9.05
N VAL A 64 -30.21 10.85 8.47
CA VAL A 64 -29.86 11.12 7.06
C VAL A 64 -28.35 11.04 6.83
N PHE A 65 -27.56 11.59 7.75
CA PHE A 65 -26.10 11.48 7.67
C PHE A 65 -25.62 10.03 7.73
N LEU A 66 -26.20 9.23 8.64
CA LEU A 66 -25.86 7.81 8.80
C LEU A 66 -26.27 7.02 7.56
N THR A 67 -27.44 7.27 6.95
CA THR A 67 -27.84 6.57 5.73
C THR A 67 -26.94 6.90 4.55
N VAL A 68 -26.55 8.18 4.39
CA VAL A 68 -25.58 8.59 3.37
C VAL A 68 -24.23 7.90 3.60
N LEU A 69 -23.75 7.87 4.84
CA LEU A 69 -22.50 7.18 5.18
C LEU A 69 -22.60 5.68 4.86
N CYS A 70 -23.70 5.02 5.23
CA CYS A 70 -23.93 3.62 4.90
C CYS A 70 -23.95 3.37 3.38
N ILE A 71 -24.63 4.22 2.60
CA ILE A 71 -24.66 4.08 1.14
C ILE A 71 -23.25 4.23 0.54
N LEU A 72 -22.45 5.17 1.04
CA LEU A 72 -21.07 5.34 0.57
C LEU A 72 -20.19 4.15 0.95
N THR A 73 -20.25 3.68 2.21
CA THR A 73 -19.42 2.55 2.66
C THR A 73 -19.80 1.24 1.98
N PHE A 74 -21.10 0.95 1.82
CA PHE A 74 -21.56 -0.27 1.16
C PHE A 74 -21.50 -0.19 -0.37
N GLY A 75 -21.66 1.01 -0.94
CA GLY A 75 -21.55 1.22 -2.39
C GLY A 75 -20.12 1.02 -2.91
N MET A 76 -19.11 1.36 -2.11
CA MET A 76 -17.71 1.16 -2.48
C MET A 76 -17.20 -0.26 -2.24
N MET A 77 -17.76 -1.00 -1.29
CA MET A 77 -17.26 -2.32 -0.89
C MET A 77 -18.13 -3.44 -1.49
N SER A 78 -17.58 -4.17 -2.46
CA SER A 78 -18.26 -5.34 -3.06
C SER A 78 -17.75 -6.66 -2.45
N PRO A 79 -18.62 -7.67 -2.23
CA PRO A 79 -18.19 -9.01 -1.82
C PRO A 79 -17.17 -9.65 -2.77
N ASN A 80 -17.18 -9.29 -4.05
CA ASN A 80 -16.24 -9.83 -5.04
C ASN A 80 -14.78 -9.43 -4.75
N MET A 81 -14.55 -8.30 -4.08
CA MET A 81 -13.21 -7.88 -3.67
C MET A 81 -12.56 -8.92 -2.73
N TYR A 82 -13.34 -9.49 -1.82
CA TYR A 82 -12.87 -10.54 -0.92
C TYR A 82 -12.45 -11.79 -1.70
N TYR A 83 -13.30 -12.28 -2.61
CA TYR A 83 -12.99 -13.48 -3.38
C TYR A 83 -11.77 -13.29 -4.29
N LEU A 84 -11.61 -12.13 -4.92
CA LEU A 84 -10.41 -11.82 -5.71
C LEU A 84 -9.14 -11.90 -4.86
N THR A 85 -9.14 -11.25 -3.69
CA THR A 85 -7.97 -11.29 -2.78
C THR A 85 -7.70 -12.71 -2.25
N LYS A 86 -8.76 -13.47 -1.96
CA LYS A 86 -8.66 -14.85 -1.48
C LYS A 86 -8.02 -15.75 -2.54
N VAL A 87 -8.50 -15.70 -3.77
CA VAL A 87 -7.98 -16.54 -4.87
C VAL A 87 -6.51 -16.23 -5.15
N ILE A 88 -6.13 -14.95 -5.22
CA ILE A 88 -4.72 -14.57 -5.40
C ILE A 88 -3.88 -15.00 -4.20
N SER A 89 -4.38 -14.83 -2.97
CA SER A 89 -3.68 -15.27 -1.76
C SER A 89 -3.47 -16.78 -1.71
N GLU A 90 -4.48 -17.57 -2.03
CA GLU A 90 -4.39 -19.04 -2.03
C GLU A 90 -3.42 -19.52 -3.11
N LEU A 91 -3.48 -18.91 -4.31
CA LEU A 91 -2.59 -19.23 -5.43
C LEU A 91 -1.11 -19.04 -5.09
N PHE A 92 -0.74 -17.95 -4.43
CA PHE A 92 0.68 -17.69 -4.11
C PHE A 92 1.13 -18.27 -2.77
N LEU A 93 0.27 -18.29 -1.74
CA LEU A 93 0.68 -18.65 -0.39
C LEU A 93 0.42 -20.11 -0.02
N GLU A 94 -0.58 -20.74 -0.62
CA GLU A 94 -1.04 -22.08 -0.24
C GLU A 94 -0.65 -23.16 -1.25
N SER A 95 -0.26 -22.78 -2.47
CA SER A 95 0.26 -23.72 -3.47
C SER A 95 1.42 -24.56 -2.90
N PRO A 96 1.33 -25.90 -3.00
CA PRO A 96 2.36 -26.79 -2.49
C PRO A 96 3.58 -26.79 -3.42
N TYR A 97 4.75 -27.06 -2.85
CA TYR A 97 5.94 -27.36 -3.65
C TYR A 97 5.88 -28.81 -4.16
N GLU A 98 6.30 -29.08 -5.39
CA GLU A 98 6.26 -30.46 -5.94
C GLU A 98 7.12 -31.44 -5.11
N ASP A 99 8.26 -30.95 -4.61
CA ASP A 99 9.22 -31.76 -3.87
C ASP A 99 8.85 -31.97 -2.39
N THR A 100 8.03 -31.10 -1.80
CA THR A 100 7.77 -31.09 -0.35
C THR A 100 6.33 -30.72 -0.03
N ARG A 101 5.80 -31.21 1.09
CA ARG A 101 4.44 -30.86 1.54
C ARG A 101 4.29 -29.44 2.10
N ASN A 102 5.34 -28.63 2.03
CA ASN A 102 5.35 -27.28 2.57
C ASN A 102 4.85 -26.28 1.51
N ASN A 103 4.44 -25.11 1.98
CA ASN A 103 4.04 -23.96 1.18
C ASN A 103 4.82 -22.71 1.63
N VAL A 104 4.53 -21.55 1.06
CA VAL A 104 5.20 -20.28 1.40
C VAL A 104 5.01 -19.94 2.88
N LYS A 105 3.81 -20.15 3.43
CA LYS A 105 3.52 -19.87 4.86
C LYS A 105 4.37 -20.74 5.81
N GLY A 106 4.68 -21.97 5.42
CA GLY A 106 5.49 -22.91 6.19
C GLY A 106 6.99 -22.88 5.87
N SER A 107 7.44 -21.95 5.02
CA SER A 107 8.84 -21.86 4.60
C SER A 107 9.72 -21.29 5.71
N THR A 108 10.87 -21.91 5.93
CA THR A 108 11.80 -21.51 7.00
C THR A 108 13.22 -21.29 6.51
N GLN A 109 13.58 -21.87 5.36
CA GLN A 109 14.93 -21.81 4.82
C GLN A 109 15.00 -20.97 3.56
N ILE A 110 16.20 -20.45 3.28
CA ILE A 110 16.46 -19.72 2.02
C ILE A 110 16.26 -20.60 0.78
N ILE A 111 16.45 -21.91 0.90
CA ILE A 111 16.22 -22.83 -0.22
C ILE A 111 14.73 -22.90 -0.59
N ASP A 112 13.84 -22.69 0.39
CA ASP A 112 12.39 -22.66 0.15
C ASP A 112 11.98 -21.42 -0.65
N PHE A 113 12.70 -20.29 -0.50
CA PHE A 113 12.50 -19.11 -1.34
C PHE A 113 12.78 -19.42 -2.83
N TRP A 114 13.88 -20.13 -3.11
CA TRP A 114 14.20 -20.52 -4.49
C TRP A 114 13.26 -21.61 -5.02
N ARG A 115 12.70 -22.46 -4.16
CA ARG A 115 11.62 -23.38 -4.54
C ARG A 115 10.35 -22.62 -4.88
N PHE A 116 9.97 -21.64 -4.06
CA PHE A 116 8.83 -20.76 -4.35
C PHE A 116 8.99 -20.08 -5.71
N GLU A 117 10.18 -19.55 -6.00
CA GLU A 117 10.47 -18.95 -7.31
C GLU A 117 10.27 -19.95 -8.46
N GLN A 118 10.83 -21.14 -8.35
CA GLN A 118 10.81 -22.13 -9.43
C GLN A 118 9.42 -22.74 -9.67
N TYR A 119 8.71 -23.14 -8.60
CA TYR A 119 7.47 -23.92 -8.70
C TYR A 119 6.20 -23.07 -8.65
N VAL A 120 6.23 -21.93 -7.96
CA VAL A 120 5.01 -21.14 -7.71
C VAL A 120 5.06 -19.83 -8.47
N MET A 121 6.09 -19.01 -8.27
CA MET A 121 6.15 -17.66 -8.80
C MET A 121 6.02 -17.63 -10.33
N HIS A 122 6.82 -18.42 -11.05
CA HIS A 122 6.82 -18.43 -12.51
C HIS A 122 5.53 -18.97 -13.12
N ASP A 123 4.98 -20.04 -12.55
CA ASP A 123 3.78 -20.68 -13.07
C ASP A 123 2.51 -19.92 -12.69
N CYS A 124 2.51 -19.24 -11.53
CA CYS A 124 1.38 -18.42 -11.11
C CYS A 124 1.34 -17.03 -11.77
N LEU A 125 2.49 -16.40 -12.03
CA LEU A 125 2.54 -15.08 -12.68
C LEU A 125 2.36 -15.16 -14.20
N PHE A 126 2.95 -16.17 -14.85
CA PHE A 126 3.03 -16.23 -16.31
C PHE A 126 2.28 -17.46 -16.85
N TRP A 127 0.99 -17.26 -17.09
CA TRP A 127 0.12 -18.25 -17.73
C TRP A 127 0.29 -18.15 -19.26
N GLU A 128 1.25 -18.89 -19.81
CA GLU A 128 1.55 -18.87 -21.26
C GLU A 128 0.83 -19.97 -22.06
N LYS A 129 0.04 -20.83 -21.40
CA LYS A 129 -0.69 -21.95 -22.02
C LYS A 129 -2.15 -21.97 -21.57
N TRP A 130 -3.03 -22.36 -22.47
CA TRP A 130 -4.43 -22.67 -22.12
C TRP A 130 -4.54 -23.95 -21.30
N TYR A 131 -5.68 -24.11 -20.63
CA TYR A 131 -6.01 -25.29 -19.81
C TYR A 131 -6.29 -26.55 -20.66
N ASP A 132 -6.22 -26.44 -21.99
CA ASP A 132 -6.41 -27.56 -22.90
C ASP A 132 -5.29 -28.61 -22.72
N ASN A 133 -5.65 -29.89 -22.88
CA ASN A 133 -4.70 -31.01 -22.78
C ASN A 133 -3.52 -30.89 -23.77
N ASP A 134 -3.70 -30.16 -24.88
CA ASP A 134 -2.70 -29.94 -25.92
C ASP A 134 -1.76 -28.75 -25.60
N GLY A 135 -2.03 -28.01 -24.53
CA GLY A 135 -1.18 -26.92 -24.03
C GLY A 135 -0.98 -25.80 -25.04
N THR A 136 -2.05 -25.41 -25.74
CA THR A 136 -1.99 -24.39 -26.80
C THR A 136 -1.41 -23.09 -26.23
N PRO A 137 -0.36 -22.51 -26.86
CA PRO A 137 0.27 -21.31 -26.35
C PRO A 137 -0.68 -20.12 -26.50
N THR A 138 -0.82 -19.33 -25.43
CA THR A 138 -1.59 -18.09 -25.45
C THR A 138 -0.84 -17.01 -26.23
N LEU A 139 -1.56 -16.22 -27.02
CA LEU A 139 -1.04 -14.99 -27.60
C LEU A 139 -0.57 -14.04 -26.48
N GLN A 140 0.46 -13.24 -26.75
CA GLN A 140 1.02 -12.33 -25.74
C GLN A 140 -0.02 -11.34 -25.18
N GLU A 141 -1.01 -10.98 -25.98
CA GLU A 141 -2.09 -10.05 -25.62
C GLU A 141 -3.13 -10.66 -24.66
N ASP A 142 -3.25 -11.99 -24.66
CA ASP A 142 -4.24 -12.78 -23.91
C ASP A 142 -3.63 -13.51 -22.69
N ARG A 143 -2.40 -13.16 -22.31
CA ARG A 143 -1.72 -13.72 -21.13
C ARG A 143 -2.35 -13.17 -19.84
N ASN A 144 -3.38 -13.85 -19.38
CA ASN A 144 -4.09 -13.53 -18.14
C ASN A 144 -3.76 -14.56 -17.05
N VAL A 145 -3.41 -14.09 -15.86
CA VAL A 145 -3.35 -14.86 -14.61
C VAL A 145 -4.75 -15.40 -14.29
N LEU A 146 -4.85 -16.72 -14.15
CA LEU A 146 -6.13 -17.43 -13.99
C LEU A 146 -7.14 -17.13 -15.12
N TYR A 147 -6.65 -16.85 -16.33
CA TYR A 147 -7.43 -16.55 -17.55
C TYR A 147 -8.26 -15.25 -17.52
N GLU A 148 -8.53 -14.66 -16.35
CA GLU A 148 -9.36 -13.45 -16.22
C GLU A 148 -8.58 -12.21 -15.78
N ASN A 149 -7.47 -12.38 -15.05
CA ASN A 149 -6.75 -11.28 -14.44
C ASN A 149 -5.51 -10.91 -15.27
N ARG A 150 -5.35 -9.65 -15.63
CA ARG A 150 -4.20 -9.18 -16.41
C ARG A 150 -3.09 -8.71 -15.48
N LEU A 151 -1.88 -9.24 -15.66
CA LEU A 151 -0.69 -8.72 -15.00
C LEU A 151 -0.31 -7.36 -15.62
N LEU A 152 -0.11 -6.35 -14.78
CA LEU A 152 0.26 -5.01 -15.23
C LEU A 152 1.74 -4.75 -15.05
N GLY A 153 2.41 -4.47 -16.18
CA GLY A 153 3.84 -4.21 -16.20
C GLY A 153 4.68 -5.44 -15.89
N SER A 154 5.87 -5.21 -15.34
CA SER A 154 6.78 -6.28 -14.93
C SER A 154 6.79 -6.41 -13.41
N PRO A 155 6.69 -7.64 -12.86
CA PRO A 155 6.93 -7.88 -11.44
C PRO A 155 8.33 -7.42 -11.03
N ARG A 156 8.44 -6.77 -9.89
CA ARG A 156 9.69 -6.20 -9.37
C ARG A 156 10.12 -6.93 -8.12
N LEU A 157 11.32 -7.48 -8.14
CA LEU A 157 12.01 -7.91 -6.92
C LEU A 157 12.82 -6.77 -6.35
N ARG A 158 12.71 -6.54 -5.05
CA ARG A 158 13.50 -5.53 -4.33
C ARG A 158 14.11 -6.14 -3.08
N MET A 159 15.36 -5.82 -2.80
CA MET A 159 16.12 -6.36 -1.68
C MET A 159 16.78 -5.27 -0.85
N LEU A 160 16.79 -5.48 0.46
CA LEU A 160 17.54 -4.70 1.43
C LEU A 160 18.68 -5.53 2.05
N ARG A 161 19.84 -4.89 2.17
CA ARG A 161 21.07 -5.46 2.73
C ARG A 161 21.62 -4.58 3.83
N VAL A 162 22.36 -5.21 4.74
CA VAL A 162 23.06 -4.57 5.86
C VAL A 162 24.57 -4.71 5.67
N ARG A 163 25.32 -3.71 6.13
CA ARG A 163 26.78 -3.69 6.03
C ARG A 163 27.43 -4.76 6.91
N ASN A 164 28.60 -5.24 6.49
CA ASN A 164 29.38 -6.23 7.23
C ASN A 164 30.04 -5.69 8.53
N ASP A 165 30.14 -4.37 8.68
CA ASP A 165 30.68 -3.73 9.88
C ASP A 165 29.57 -3.18 10.79
N SER A 166 28.38 -3.76 10.71
CA SER A 166 27.21 -3.30 11.46
C SER A 166 27.21 -3.74 12.92
N CYS A 167 27.83 -4.88 13.25
CA CYS A 167 27.94 -5.35 14.63
C CYS A 167 29.38 -5.46 15.13
N VAL A 168 29.54 -5.24 16.44
CA VAL A 168 30.82 -5.34 17.13
C VAL A 168 31.01 -6.76 17.63
N VAL A 169 31.96 -7.48 17.03
CA VAL A 169 32.40 -8.79 17.51
C VAL A 169 33.32 -8.60 18.70
N HIS A 170 33.07 -9.35 19.79
CA HIS A 170 33.93 -9.35 20.98
C HIS A 170 35.36 -9.76 20.65
N ASP A 171 36.35 -9.17 21.32
CA ASP A 171 37.78 -9.30 20.97
C ASP A 171 38.24 -10.76 20.90
N ASP A 172 37.80 -11.59 21.84
CA ASP A 172 38.14 -13.02 21.88
C ASP A 172 37.68 -13.82 20.64
N PHE A 173 36.61 -13.37 19.96
CA PHE A 173 36.04 -14.05 18.80
C PHE A 173 36.44 -13.43 17.47
N LYS A 174 37.20 -12.33 17.48
CA LYS A 174 37.66 -11.66 16.25
C LYS A 174 38.54 -12.56 15.37
N SER A 175 39.23 -13.54 15.94
CA SER A 175 40.02 -14.51 15.16
C SER A 175 39.17 -15.50 14.36
N SER A 176 37.94 -15.77 14.83
CA SER A 176 37.07 -16.81 14.26
C SER A 176 35.90 -16.24 13.44
N ILE A 177 35.47 -15.01 13.75
CA ILE A 177 34.33 -14.36 13.09
C ILE A 177 34.85 -13.15 12.31
N SER A 178 35.03 -13.32 11.00
CA SER A 178 35.46 -12.25 10.08
C SER A 178 34.32 -11.36 9.59
N GLU A 179 33.08 -11.87 9.59
CA GLU A 179 31.91 -11.17 9.07
C GLU A 179 30.76 -11.13 10.08
N CYS A 180 30.16 -9.94 10.22
CA CYS A 180 29.11 -9.67 11.19
C CYS A 180 27.99 -8.84 10.55
N TYR A 181 26.74 -9.31 10.64
CA TYR A 181 25.60 -8.58 10.13
C TYR A 181 24.56 -8.41 11.24
N ASP A 182 24.28 -7.17 11.62
CA ASP A 182 23.30 -6.83 12.66
C ASP A 182 21.85 -6.87 12.14
N VAL A 183 20.89 -6.64 13.03
CA VAL A 183 19.48 -6.42 12.71
C VAL A 183 19.32 -5.19 11.82
N TYR A 184 18.31 -5.21 10.95
CA TYR A 184 18.06 -4.10 10.03
C TYR A 184 17.74 -2.80 10.79
N SER A 185 18.50 -1.76 10.49
CA SER A 185 18.16 -0.37 10.80
C SER A 185 18.55 0.53 9.62
N PRO A 186 17.86 1.66 9.40
CA PRO A 186 18.18 2.58 8.30
C PRO A 186 19.62 3.12 8.32
N GLN A 187 20.27 3.13 9.49
CA GLN A 187 21.63 3.63 9.68
C GLN A 187 22.71 2.63 9.23
N VAL A 188 22.42 1.32 9.34
CA VAL A 188 23.38 0.24 9.00
C VAL A 188 23.11 -0.38 7.62
N GLU A 189 22.14 0.16 6.88
CA GLU A 189 21.81 -0.23 5.51
C GLU A 189 23.03 -0.12 4.60
N ASP A 190 23.27 -1.15 3.78
CA ASP A 190 24.38 -1.15 2.84
C ASP A 190 24.01 -0.41 1.56
N LYS A 191 24.72 0.69 1.32
CA LYS A 191 24.54 1.56 0.16
C LYS A 191 25.59 1.31 -0.93
N ARG A 192 26.53 0.40 -0.69
CA ARG A 192 27.60 0.11 -1.65
C ARG A 192 27.09 -0.89 -2.68
N PRO A 193 27.56 -0.79 -3.94
CA PRO A 193 27.23 -1.79 -4.94
C PRO A 193 27.96 -3.11 -4.60
N PHE A 194 27.37 -4.24 -4.96
CA PHE A 194 27.86 -5.57 -4.56
C PHE A 194 27.87 -6.57 -5.74
N GLY A 195 28.51 -7.73 -5.56
CA GLY A 195 28.50 -8.82 -6.53
C GLY A 195 29.08 -8.42 -7.89
N VAL A 196 28.32 -8.68 -8.97
CA VAL A 196 28.76 -8.49 -10.37
C VAL A 196 28.79 -7.01 -10.79
N LEU A 197 28.25 -6.10 -9.96
CA LEU A 197 28.19 -4.64 -10.20
C LEU A 197 27.49 -4.25 -11.52
N ASN A 198 26.80 -5.19 -12.16
CA ASN A 198 26.21 -5.00 -13.48
C ASN A 198 24.68 -4.92 -13.39
N GLY A 199 24.08 -3.82 -13.85
CA GLY A 199 22.63 -3.62 -13.85
C GLY A 199 22.07 -3.10 -12.52
N THR A 200 20.74 -3.00 -12.44
CA THR A 200 20.04 -2.39 -11.29
C THR A 200 19.99 -3.31 -10.06
N ALA A 201 20.07 -4.63 -10.25
CA ALA A 201 19.97 -5.59 -9.16
C ALA A 201 21.13 -5.51 -8.16
N TRP A 202 22.28 -4.98 -8.57
CA TRP A 202 23.51 -4.98 -7.78
C TRP A 202 23.91 -3.59 -7.27
N ASN A 203 23.15 -2.57 -7.68
CA ASN A 203 23.35 -1.18 -7.30
C ASN A 203 22.31 -0.75 -6.27
N TYR A 204 22.72 0.15 -5.39
CA TYR A 204 21.84 0.71 -4.38
C TYR A 204 21.07 1.91 -4.95
N PHE A 205 19.76 1.93 -4.75
CA PHE A 205 18.92 3.08 -5.05
C PHE A 205 18.24 3.59 -3.79
N SER A 206 18.23 4.90 -3.64
CA SER A 206 17.56 5.57 -2.53
C SER A 206 16.03 5.50 -2.69
N GLU A 207 15.32 5.64 -1.58
CA GLU A 207 13.85 5.65 -1.55
C GLU A 207 13.25 6.70 -2.49
N ARG A 208 13.89 7.87 -2.61
CA ARG A 208 13.46 8.95 -3.52
C ARG A 208 13.64 8.59 -4.99
N GLU A 209 14.71 7.90 -5.36
CA GLU A 209 14.97 7.48 -6.74
C GLU A 209 14.00 6.39 -7.18
N LEU A 210 13.65 5.47 -6.27
CA LEU A 210 12.67 4.42 -6.54
C LEU A 210 11.22 4.91 -6.47
N GLY A 211 10.96 6.10 -5.92
CA GLY A 211 9.62 6.56 -5.59
C GLY A 211 8.91 5.64 -4.59
N GLY A 212 9.69 4.90 -3.78
CA GLY A 212 9.19 3.96 -2.79
C GLY A 212 8.81 4.64 -1.48
N SER A 213 8.15 3.88 -0.61
CA SER A 213 7.91 4.26 0.78
C SER A 213 8.33 3.15 1.73
N SER A 214 8.59 3.50 2.98
CA SER A 214 8.88 2.54 4.03
C SER A 214 7.75 1.52 4.22
N HIS A 215 8.10 0.24 4.36
CA HIS A 215 7.18 -0.84 4.63
C HIS A 215 7.29 -1.33 6.08
N TRP A 216 6.17 -1.34 6.80
CA TRP A 216 6.11 -1.87 8.16
C TRP A 216 6.01 -3.40 8.13
N GLY A 217 7.10 -4.08 8.49
CA GLY A 217 7.16 -5.54 8.58
C GLY A 217 6.98 -6.05 10.01
N LEU A 218 6.95 -7.38 10.18
CA LEU A 218 6.78 -8.02 11.48
C LEU A 218 7.95 -7.74 12.44
N LEU A 219 9.19 -7.71 11.93
CA LEU A 219 10.40 -7.57 12.74
C LEU A 219 10.91 -6.12 12.82
N SER A 220 10.77 -5.35 11.75
CA SER A 220 11.26 -3.97 11.66
C SER A 220 10.52 -3.21 10.56
N THR A 221 10.72 -1.89 10.54
CA THR A 221 10.25 -1.02 9.45
C THR A 221 11.36 -0.92 8.40
N TYR A 222 11.09 -1.37 7.19
CA TYR A 222 12.04 -1.42 6.08
C TYR A 222 11.91 -0.17 5.22
N SER A 223 13.02 0.45 4.81
CA SER A 223 12.98 1.61 3.92
C SER A 223 12.44 1.25 2.52
N GLY A 224 11.97 2.26 1.79
CA GLY A 224 11.59 2.11 0.38
C GLY A 224 12.79 2.02 -0.58
N ALA A 225 14.01 2.02 -0.05
CA ALA A 225 15.25 1.93 -0.81
C ALA A 225 15.62 0.47 -1.12
N GLY A 226 16.80 0.31 -1.73
CA GLY A 226 17.44 -0.99 -1.94
C GLY A 226 17.83 -1.24 -3.38
N SER A 227 18.21 -2.48 -3.65
CA SER A 227 18.52 -2.96 -4.99
C SER A 227 17.32 -3.68 -5.58
N TYR A 228 17.06 -3.49 -6.87
CA TYR A 228 15.87 -4.07 -7.50
C TYR A 228 16.17 -4.68 -8.87
N ALA A 229 15.40 -5.71 -9.20
CA ALA A 229 15.43 -6.40 -10.48
C ALA A 229 13.99 -6.51 -11.01
N ASP A 230 13.79 -6.07 -12.24
CA ASP A 230 12.52 -6.25 -12.95
C ASP A 230 12.58 -7.60 -13.69
N LEU A 231 11.55 -8.43 -13.52
CA LEU A 231 11.55 -9.83 -13.98
C LEU A 231 11.20 -9.99 -15.47
N GLY A 232 10.78 -8.94 -16.15
CA GLY A 232 10.26 -8.99 -17.51
C GLY A 232 8.76 -9.33 -17.57
N THR A 233 8.29 -9.69 -18.76
CA THR A 233 6.86 -9.95 -19.05
C THR A 233 6.58 -11.38 -19.53
N SER A 234 7.64 -12.14 -19.85
CA SER A 234 7.54 -13.56 -20.20
C SER A 234 8.17 -14.43 -19.12
N GLN A 235 7.66 -15.65 -19.01
CA GLN A 235 8.19 -16.65 -18.10
C GLN A 235 9.68 -16.93 -18.36
N ASN A 236 10.11 -16.99 -19.63
CA ASN A 236 11.49 -17.31 -19.98
C ASN A 236 12.48 -16.18 -19.60
N GLU A 237 12.06 -14.93 -19.77
CA GLU A 237 12.83 -13.75 -19.33
C GLU A 237 13.02 -13.79 -17.82
N SER A 238 11.92 -13.99 -17.07
CA SER A 238 11.94 -14.07 -15.61
C SER A 238 12.82 -15.21 -15.11
N LYS A 239 12.72 -16.39 -15.71
CA LYS A 239 13.58 -17.54 -15.36
C LYS A 239 15.05 -17.26 -15.60
N THR A 240 15.38 -16.58 -16.69
CA THR A 240 16.76 -16.19 -17.01
C THR A 240 17.31 -15.22 -15.97
N VAL A 241 16.53 -14.19 -15.62
CA VAL A 241 16.89 -13.21 -14.58
C VAL A 241 17.06 -13.89 -13.23
N MET A 242 16.11 -14.72 -12.80
CA MET A 242 16.17 -15.39 -11.50
C MET A 242 17.31 -16.39 -11.40
N THR A 243 17.58 -17.16 -12.46
CA THR A 243 18.72 -18.08 -12.50
C THR A 243 20.03 -17.30 -12.35
N PHE A 244 20.18 -16.19 -13.08
CA PHE A 244 21.35 -15.32 -12.96
C PHE A 244 21.52 -14.76 -11.54
N LEU A 245 20.44 -14.32 -10.89
CA LEU A 245 20.48 -13.83 -9.51
C LEU A 245 20.86 -14.94 -8.51
N LYS A 246 20.36 -16.16 -8.73
CA LYS A 246 20.64 -17.33 -7.88
C LYS A 246 22.10 -17.76 -7.99
N GLU A 247 22.62 -17.90 -9.21
CA GLU A 247 24.01 -18.31 -9.48
C GLU A 247 25.03 -17.32 -8.90
N ASN A 248 24.71 -16.03 -8.90
CA ASN A 248 25.58 -14.98 -8.37
C ASN A 248 25.32 -14.65 -6.88
N LEU A 249 24.57 -15.49 -6.16
CA LEU A 249 24.29 -15.34 -4.72
C LEU A 249 23.72 -13.96 -4.36
N TRP A 250 22.75 -13.49 -5.14
CA TRP A 250 22.11 -12.18 -4.91
C TRP A 250 21.55 -12.07 -3.49
N ILE A 251 20.86 -13.13 -3.04
CA ILE A 251 20.45 -13.31 -1.65
C ILE A 251 21.58 -13.99 -0.88
N SER A 252 22.14 -13.25 0.07
CA SER A 252 23.25 -13.69 0.93
C SER A 252 22.93 -13.44 2.41
N ARG A 253 23.86 -13.81 3.32
CA ARG A 253 23.74 -13.61 4.78
C ARG A 253 23.49 -12.14 5.19
N ALA A 254 23.92 -11.20 4.36
CA ALA A 254 23.72 -9.75 4.56
C ALA A 254 22.28 -9.29 4.33
N THR A 255 21.47 -10.10 3.64
CA THR A 255 20.10 -9.76 3.23
C THR A 255 19.17 -9.75 4.44
N ARG A 256 18.24 -8.79 4.49
CA ARG A 256 17.25 -8.68 5.57
C ARG A 256 15.82 -8.75 5.10
N ALA A 257 15.53 -8.21 3.93
CA ALA A 257 14.20 -8.27 3.33
C ALA A 257 14.32 -8.42 1.82
N VAL A 258 13.42 -9.22 1.25
CA VAL A 258 13.17 -9.33 -0.18
C VAL A 258 11.68 -9.14 -0.38
N PHE A 259 11.31 -8.27 -1.30
CA PHE A 259 9.94 -7.93 -1.67
C PHE A 259 9.71 -8.35 -3.12
N LEU A 260 8.55 -8.92 -3.41
CA LEU A 260 8.07 -9.18 -4.75
C LEU A 260 6.81 -8.35 -4.98
N ASP A 261 6.96 -7.23 -5.66
CA ASP A 261 5.87 -6.30 -5.92
C ASP A 261 5.31 -6.52 -7.33
N PHE A 262 4.00 -6.74 -7.45
CA PHE A 262 3.32 -6.79 -8.74
C PHE A 262 1.87 -6.33 -8.63
N THR A 263 1.28 -5.90 -9.74
CA THR A 263 -0.11 -5.45 -9.79
C THR A 263 -0.87 -6.26 -10.82
N VAL A 264 -2.08 -6.68 -10.44
CA VAL A 264 -2.98 -7.46 -11.26
C VAL A 264 -4.29 -6.68 -11.42
N TYR A 265 -4.85 -6.68 -12.62
CA TYR A 265 -6.11 -6.02 -12.93
C TYR A 265 -7.14 -7.02 -13.46
N ASN A 266 -8.30 -7.09 -12.81
CA ASN A 266 -9.41 -7.90 -13.28
C ASN A 266 -10.34 -7.04 -14.15
N ALA A 267 -10.42 -7.36 -15.44
CA ALA A 267 -11.23 -6.60 -16.41
C ALA A 267 -12.74 -6.82 -16.23
N ASN A 268 -13.16 -7.99 -15.76
CA ASN A 268 -14.57 -8.33 -15.56
C ASN A 268 -15.19 -7.52 -14.39
N LEU A 269 -14.40 -7.32 -13.33
CA LEU A 269 -14.82 -6.61 -12.12
C LEU A 269 -14.37 -5.14 -12.10
N ASN A 270 -13.49 -4.74 -13.01
CA ASN A 270 -12.81 -3.43 -13.00
C ASN A 270 -12.12 -3.15 -11.65
N LEU A 271 -11.35 -4.13 -11.16
CA LEU A 271 -10.65 -4.07 -9.87
C LEU A 271 -9.16 -4.25 -10.05
N PHE A 272 -8.38 -3.43 -9.35
CA PHE A 272 -6.93 -3.57 -9.22
C PHE A 272 -6.60 -4.28 -7.91
N CYS A 273 -5.68 -5.23 -7.97
CA CYS A 273 -5.12 -5.93 -6.83
C CYS A 273 -3.60 -5.71 -6.84
N ILE A 274 -3.07 -5.17 -5.75
CA ILE A 274 -1.63 -4.97 -5.57
C ILE A 274 -1.13 -6.05 -4.63
N ALA A 275 -0.14 -6.82 -5.06
CA ALA A 275 0.51 -7.86 -4.28
C ALA A 275 1.93 -7.43 -3.92
N LYS A 276 2.33 -7.72 -2.67
CA LYS A 276 3.63 -7.45 -2.08
C LYS A 276 3.97 -8.54 -1.08
#